data_AF-A0AAV6YDU2-F1
#
_entry.id   AF-A0AAV6YDU2-F1
#
_cell.length_a   1.000
_cell.length_b   1.000
_cell.length_c   1.000
_cell.angle_alpha   90.00
_cell.angle_beta   90.00
_cell.angle_gamma   90.00
#
_symmetry.space_group_name_H-M   'P 1'
#
loop_
_entity.id
_entity.type
_entity.pdbx_description
1 polymer ?
#
loop_
_entity_poly.entity_id
_entity_poly.type
_entity_poly.pdbx_seq_one_letter_code
_entity_poly.pdbx_strand_id
1 'polypeptide(L)'
;MKGLDRNAPSVPPQNTPQEAQQVEMWKKYIQWEKSNPLRTEDQTLITKRVMFAYEQCLLVLGHHPDIWYEAGQYLEQSSKLLAEKGDMNNAKLFSDEAANIYERAISTLLKKNMLLYFAYADYEE
;
A
#
# COMPACT_ATOMS: atom_id res chain seq x y z
N MET A 1 9.76 16.76 1.84
CA MET A 1 9.73 16.24 0.47
C MET A 1 9.12 17.30 -0.43
N LYS A 2 9.96 18.07 -1.14
CA LYS A 2 9.50 19.00 -2.17
C LYS A 2 9.37 18.19 -3.48
N GLY A 3 8.28 18.33 -4.22
CA GLY A 3 8.13 17.74 -5.57
C GLY A 3 7.03 16.68 -5.76
N LEU A 4 6.48 16.11 -4.68
CA LEU A 4 5.30 15.24 -4.76
C LEU A 4 4.07 16.08 -5.07
N ASP A 5 3.39 15.77 -6.18
CA ASP A 5 2.07 16.30 -6.43
C ASP A 5 1.03 15.47 -5.67
N ARG A 6 0.36 16.11 -4.72
CA ARG A 6 -0.65 15.51 -3.85
C ARG A 6 -2.08 15.85 -4.29
N ASN A 7 -2.21 16.66 -5.34
CA ASN A 7 -3.50 17.18 -5.82
C ASN A 7 -3.81 16.70 -7.25
N ALA A 8 -2.91 15.95 -7.88
CA ALA A 8 -3.14 15.36 -9.18
C ALA A 8 -4.35 14.41 -9.15
N PRO A 9 -5.25 14.45 -10.15
CA PRO A 9 -6.29 13.45 -10.26
C PRO A 9 -5.66 12.08 -10.54
N SER A 10 -6.18 11.05 -9.89
CA SER A 10 -5.82 9.66 -10.23
C SER A 10 -6.32 9.32 -11.63
N VAL A 11 -5.39 8.98 -12.52
CA VAL A 11 -5.67 8.56 -13.91
C VAL A 11 -4.96 7.24 -14.22
N PRO A 12 -5.46 6.42 -15.15
CA PRO A 12 -4.75 5.22 -15.61
C PRO A 12 -3.36 5.56 -16.17
N PRO A 13 -2.39 4.63 -16.07
CA PRO A 13 -1.03 4.91 -16.51
C PRO A 13 -0.97 5.33 -17.99
N GLN A 14 -0.39 6.50 -18.25
CA GLN A 14 -0.26 7.06 -19.60
C GLN A 14 1.16 6.91 -20.16
N ASN A 15 2.11 6.45 -19.32
CA ASN A 15 3.52 6.29 -19.66
C ASN A 15 4.22 7.60 -20.02
N THR A 16 3.80 8.72 -19.41
CA THR A 16 4.49 10.00 -19.60
C THR A 16 5.73 10.09 -18.72
N PRO A 17 6.79 10.83 -19.12
CA PRO A 17 7.97 11.02 -18.28
C PRO A 17 7.65 11.67 -16.92
N GLN A 18 6.69 12.59 -16.90
CA GLN A 18 6.27 13.29 -15.68
C GLN A 18 5.56 12.33 -14.71
N GLU A 19 4.67 11.47 -15.22
CA GLU A 19 4.01 10.44 -14.43
C GLU A 19 5.03 9.45 -13.85
N ALA A 20 5.94 8.93 -14.68
CA ALA A 20 6.99 8.02 -14.23
C ALA A 20 7.85 8.64 -13.11
N GLN A 21 8.15 9.93 -13.22
CA GLN A 21 8.87 10.68 -12.19
C GLN A 21 8.06 10.79 -10.88
N GLN A 22 6.75 11.04 -10.95
CA GLN A 22 5.88 11.07 -9.76
C GLN A 22 5.78 9.69 -9.11
N VAL A 23 5.60 8.62 -9.89
CA VAL A 23 5.62 7.23 -9.38
C VAL A 23 6.92 6.94 -8.63
N GLU A 24 8.08 7.30 -9.21
CA GLU A 24 9.38 7.11 -8.56
C GLU A 24 9.49 7.87 -7.24
N MET A 25 9.01 9.12 -7.20
CA MET A 25 9.01 9.93 -5.98
C MET A 25 8.13 9.31 -4.88
N TRP A 26 6.94 8.82 -5.22
CA TRP A 26 6.06 8.13 -4.28
C TRP A 26 6.69 6.84 -3.76
N LYS A 27 7.28 6.03 -4.64
CA LYS A 27 8.03 4.82 -4.23
C LYS A 27 9.17 5.17 -3.28
N LYS A 28 9.94 6.23 -3.55
CA LYS A 28 10.99 6.71 -2.63
C LYS A 28 10.43 7.12 -1.26
N TYR A 29 9.28 7.80 -1.22
CA TYR A 29 8.66 8.18 0.05
C TYR A 29 8.17 6.96 0.84
N ILE A 30 7.48 6.02 0.20
CA ILE A 30 7.01 4.80 0.84
C ILE A 30 8.19 3.99 1.38
N GLN A 31 9.27 3.86 0.59
CA GLN A 31 10.49 3.18 1.03
C GLN A 31 11.19 3.92 2.18
N TRP A 32 11.16 5.25 2.19
CA TRP A 32 11.67 6.03 3.31
C TRP A 32 10.87 5.76 4.59
N GLU A 33 9.53 5.68 4.54
CA GLU A 33 8.74 5.27 5.73
C GLU A 33 9.03 3.82 6.13
N LYS A 34 9.17 2.88 5.17
CA LYS A 34 9.54 1.48 5.43
C LYS A 34 10.93 1.35 6.07
N SER A 35 11.83 2.31 5.84
CA SER A 35 13.16 2.35 6.48
C SER A 35 13.11 2.64 7.99
N ASN A 36 11.91 2.89 8.54
CA ASN A 36 11.67 3.19 9.94
C ASN A 36 12.53 4.38 10.42
N PRO A 37 12.29 5.60 9.90
CA PRO A 37 13.09 6.78 10.22
C PRO A 37 13.01 7.16 11.72
N LEU A 38 11.96 6.72 12.40
CA LEU A 38 11.78 6.90 13.84
C LEU A 38 12.56 5.89 14.69
N ARG A 39 13.11 4.82 14.07
CA ARG A 39 13.86 3.74 14.74
C ARG A 39 13.14 3.17 15.95
N THR A 40 11.82 3.03 15.86
CA THR A 40 10.99 2.40 16.90
C THR A 40 10.96 0.89 16.72
N GLU A 41 10.69 0.14 17.78
CA GLU A 41 10.41 -1.31 17.72
C GLU A 41 8.90 -1.62 17.65
N ASP A 42 8.06 -0.59 17.82
CA ASP A 42 6.61 -0.70 17.71
C ASP A 42 6.21 -0.95 16.24
N GLN A 43 5.99 -2.22 15.93
CA GLN A 43 5.60 -2.66 14.58
C GLN A 43 4.28 -2.03 14.16
N THR A 44 3.32 -1.88 15.07
CA THR A 44 2.00 -1.31 14.77
C THR A 44 2.15 0.15 14.34
N LEU A 45 3.01 0.92 15.01
CA LEU A 45 3.31 2.29 14.62
C LEU A 45 4.02 2.36 13.27
N ILE A 46 5.00 1.49 13.02
CA ILE A 46 5.71 1.44 11.73
C ILE A 46 4.72 1.16 10.61
N THR A 47 3.92 0.10 10.75
CA THR A 47 2.97 -0.32 9.71
C THR A 47 1.95 0.78 9.42
N LYS A 48 1.38 1.44 10.45
CA LYS A 48 0.41 2.54 10.27
C LYS A 48 1.02 3.73 9.52
N ARG A 49 2.29 4.07 9.75
CA ARG A 49 2.97 5.16 9.03
C ARG A 49 3.18 4.83 7.55
N VAL A 50 3.60 3.60 7.26
CA VAL A 50 3.78 3.13 5.88
C VAL A 50 2.42 3.05 5.16
N MET A 51 1.37 2.57 5.84
CA MET A 51 0.02 2.56 5.27
C MET A 51 -0.52 3.95 5.02
N PHE A 52 -0.25 4.91 5.90
CA PHE A 52 -0.58 6.30 5.63
C PHE A 52 0.12 6.80 4.35
N ALA A 53 1.38 6.45 4.12
CA ALA A 53 2.08 6.80 2.87
C ALA A 53 1.44 6.13 1.64
N TYR A 54 1.02 4.86 1.74
CA TYR A 54 0.26 4.18 0.69
C TYR A 54 -1.08 4.86 0.41
N GLU A 55 -1.87 5.20 1.43
CA GLU A 55 -3.15 5.89 1.26
C GLU A 55 -2.97 7.24 0.56
N GLN A 56 -1.97 8.03 0.95
CA GLN A 56 -1.69 9.30 0.28
C GLN A 56 -1.29 9.09 -1.19
N CYS A 57 -0.54 8.03 -1.50
CA CYS A 57 -0.17 7.68 -2.86
C CYS A 57 -1.40 7.26 -3.70
N LEU A 58 -2.29 6.45 -3.12
CA LEU A 58 -3.50 5.95 -3.79
C LEU A 58 -4.50 7.04 -4.16
N LEU A 59 -4.48 8.20 -3.48
CA LEU A 59 -5.30 9.35 -3.88
C LEU A 59 -4.94 9.89 -5.26
N VAL A 60 -3.65 9.83 -5.63
CA VAL A 60 -3.13 10.42 -6.87
C VAL A 60 -2.69 9.39 -7.90
N LEU A 61 -2.43 8.15 -7.50
CA LEU A 61 -1.99 7.04 -8.36
C LEU A 61 -2.86 5.79 -8.18
N GLY A 62 -4.11 5.92 -7.74
CA GLY A 62 -5.01 4.79 -7.46
C GLY A 62 -5.37 3.90 -8.66
N HIS A 63 -5.07 4.28 -9.91
CA HIS A 63 -5.21 3.38 -11.06
C HIS A 63 -3.97 2.52 -11.33
N HIS A 64 -2.92 2.61 -10.50
CA HIS A 64 -1.72 1.80 -10.60
C HIS A 64 -1.87 0.54 -9.75
N PRO A 65 -2.04 -0.65 -10.36
CA PRO A 65 -2.32 -1.87 -9.62
C PRO A 65 -1.14 -2.35 -8.76
N ASP A 66 0.09 -2.03 -9.13
CA ASP A 66 1.28 -2.35 -8.35
C ASP A 66 1.26 -1.69 -6.96
N ILE A 67 0.71 -0.48 -6.84
CA ILE A 67 0.65 0.24 -5.56
C ILE A 67 -0.33 -0.43 -4.60
N TRP A 68 -1.49 -0.87 -5.09
CA TRP A 68 -2.46 -1.64 -4.29
C TRP A 68 -1.88 -2.98 -3.86
N TYR A 69 -1.22 -3.69 -4.78
CA TYR A 69 -0.58 -4.97 -4.51
C TYR A 69 0.52 -4.84 -3.44
N GLU A 70 1.43 -3.87 -3.59
CA GLU A 70 2.49 -3.63 -2.62
C GLU A 70 1.96 -3.25 -1.23
N ALA A 71 0.83 -2.53 -1.16
CA ALA A 71 0.18 -2.17 0.11
C ALA A 71 -0.41 -3.40 0.82
N GLY A 72 -1.15 -4.25 0.09
CA GLY A 72 -1.72 -5.49 0.62
C GLY A 72 -0.63 -6.46 1.10
N GLN A 73 0.40 -6.67 0.30
CA GLN A 73 1.58 -7.48 0.66
C GLN A 73 2.29 -6.97 1.92
N TYR A 74 2.41 -5.64 2.07
CA TYR A 74 3.05 -5.06 3.25
C TYR A 74 2.24 -5.27 4.54
N LEU A 75 0.90 -5.20 4.46
CA LEU A 75 0.02 -5.51 5.58
C LEU A 75 0.07 -7.00 5.94
N GLU A 76 0.06 -7.89 4.95
CA GLU A 76 0.20 -9.34 5.16
C GLU A 76 1.53 -9.66 5.87
N GLN A 77 2.64 -9.09 5.41
CA GLN A 77 3.95 -9.25 6.05
C GLN A 77 3.95 -8.72 7.49
N SER A 78 3.33 -7.55 7.72
CA SER A 78 3.23 -6.94 9.04
C SER A 78 2.39 -7.79 10.00
N SER A 79 1.32 -8.39 9.49
CA SER A 79 0.45 -9.30 10.24
C SER A 79 1.22 -10.54 10.72
N LYS A 80 1.94 -11.21 9.80
CA LYS A 80 2.78 -12.37 10.10
C LYS A 80 3.81 -12.05 11.18
N LEU A 81 4.51 -10.93 11.05
CA LEU A 81 5.52 -10.49 12.02
C LEU A 81 4.92 -10.21 13.41
N LEU A 82 3.73 -9.61 13.49
CA LEU A 82 3.06 -9.40 14.78
C LEU A 82 2.60 -10.71 15.42
N ALA A 83 2.11 -11.66 14.63
CA ALA A 83 1.75 -12.99 15.12
C ALA A 83 2.97 -13.72 15.71
N GLU A 84 4.13 -13.66 15.05
CA GLU A 84 5.40 -14.21 15.57
C GLU A 84 5.83 -13.57 16.90
N LYS A 85 5.52 -12.27 17.10
CA LYS A 85 5.76 -11.55 18.37
C LYS A 85 4.69 -11.80 19.43
N GLY A 86 3.67 -12.61 19.14
CA GLY A 86 2.57 -12.94 20.05
C GLY A 86 1.43 -11.91 20.10
N ASP A 87 1.46 -10.87 19.27
CA ASP A 87 0.40 -9.86 19.19
C ASP A 87 -0.68 -10.27 18.18
N MET A 88 -1.44 -11.30 18.55
CA MET A 88 -2.47 -11.90 17.67
C MET A 88 -3.61 -10.93 17.33
N ASN A 89 -3.90 -9.96 18.21
CA ASN A 89 -4.97 -8.99 17.98
C ASN A 89 -4.61 -8.02 16.87
N ASN A 90 -3.42 -7.41 16.92
CA ASN A 90 -2.97 -6.52 15.85
C ASN A 90 -2.60 -7.29 14.58
N ALA A 91 -2.13 -8.54 14.70
CA ALA A 91 -1.92 -9.40 13.54
C ALA A 91 -3.22 -9.61 12.76
N LYS A 92 -4.31 -9.98 13.45
CA LYS A 92 -5.62 -10.14 12.81
C LYS A 92 -6.12 -8.82 12.21
N LEU A 93 -5.96 -7.70 12.93
CA LEU A 93 -6.36 -6.39 12.43
C LEU A 93 -5.71 -6.06 11.08
N PHE A 94 -4.40 -6.25 10.94
CA PHE A 94 -3.71 -5.97 9.67
C PHE A 94 -4.01 -6.99 8.59
N SER A 95 -4.34 -8.23 8.94
CA SER A 95 -4.86 -9.22 7.98
C SER A 95 -6.22 -8.78 7.42
N ASP A 96 -7.15 -8.36 8.28
CA ASP A 96 -8.45 -7.84 7.84
C ASP A 96 -8.26 -6.56 6.99
N GLU A 97 -7.28 -5.71 7.32
CA GLU A 97 -6.95 -4.51 6.55
C GLU A 97 -6.33 -4.84 5.19
N ALA A 98 -5.52 -5.90 5.07
CA ALA A 98 -4.96 -6.36 3.80
C ALA A 98 -6.06 -6.79 2.82
N ALA A 99 -7.04 -7.57 3.30
CA ALA A 99 -8.23 -7.93 2.52
C ALA A 99 -8.98 -6.67 2.05
N ASN A 100 -9.18 -5.70 2.96
CA ASN A 100 -9.87 -4.46 2.64
C ASN A 100 -9.13 -3.59 1.60
N ILE A 101 -7.79 -3.60 1.58
CA ILE A 101 -7.01 -2.93 0.53
C ILE A 101 -7.31 -3.53 -0.85
N TYR A 102 -7.30 -4.85 -0.97
CA TYR A 102 -7.62 -5.51 -2.22
C TYR A 102 -9.08 -5.31 -2.65
N GLU A 103 -10.01 -5.48 -1.72
CA GLU A 103 -11.45 -5.28 -1.94
C GLU A 103 -11.74 -3.86 -2.45
N ARG A 104 -11.16 -2.83 -1.81
CA ARG A 104 -11.28 -1.44 -2.29
C ARG A 104 -10.78 -1.27 -3.71
N ALA A 105 -9.65 -1.89 -4.05
CA ALA A 105 -9.07 -1.76 -5.38
C ALA A 105 -10.03 -2.29 -6.47
N ILE A 106 -10.57 -3.49 -6.27
CA ILE A 106 -11.47 -4.15 -7.23
C ILE A 106 -12.90 -3.60 -7.19
N SER A 107 -13.34 -2.99 -6.09
CA SER A 107 -14.70 -2.44 -5.96
C SER A 107 -14.81 -0.96 -6.35
N THR A 108 -13.70 -0.23 -6.45
CA THR A 108 -13.70 1.22 -6.76
C THR A 108 -13.09 1.54 -8.13
N LEU A 109 -11.77 1.59 -8.24
CA LEU A 109 -11.04 2.11 -9.40
C LEU A 109 -10.69 1.03 -10.42
N LEU A 110 -10.37 -0.19 -9.97
CA LEU A 110 -9.73 -1.23 -10.77
C LEU A 110 -10.62 -2.47 -10.98
N LYS A 111 -11.93 -2.25 -11.18
CA LYS A 111 -13.00 -3.28 -11.34
C LYS A 111 -12.79 -4.34 -12.42
N LYS A 112 -11.84 -4.14 -13.33
CA LYS A 112 -11.52 -5.06 -14.44
C LYS A 112 -10.06 -5.52 -14.43
N ASN A 113 -9.31 -5.17 -13.40
CA ASN A 113 -7.89 -5.49 -13.31
C ASN A 113 -7.71 -6.89 -12.73
N MET A 114 -7.42 -7.88 -13.59
CA MET A 114 -7.31 -9.29 -13.17
C MET A 114 -6.19 -9.53 -12.16
N LEU A 115 -5.08 -8.78 -12.22
CA LEU A 115 -3.95 -8.95 -11.31
C LEU A 115 -4.40 -8.82 -9.85
N LEU A 116 -5.21 -7.81 -9.55
CA LEU A 116 -5.69 -7.59 -8.19
C LEU A 116 -6.76 -8.59 -7.75
N TYR A 117 -7.55 -9.13 -8.68
CA TYR A 117 -8.44 -10.25 -8.36
C TYR A 117 -7.65 -11.50 -7.98
N PHE A 118 -6.58 -11.84 -8.73
CA PHE A 118 -5.75 -12.99 -8.41
C PHE A 118 -4.97 -12.78 -7.11
N ALA A 119 -4.35 -11.61 -6.93
CA ALA A 119 -3.66 -11.29 -5.68
C ALA A 119 -4.59 -11.36 -4.46
N TYR A 120 -5.86 -10.97 -4.62
CA TYR A 120 -6.83 -11.08 -3.54
C TYR A 120 -7.25 -12.52 -3.29
N ALA A 121 -7.50 -13.30 -4.34
CA ALA A 121 -7.84 -14.71 -4.23
C ALA A 121 -6.72 -15.53 -3.56
N ASP A 122 -5.47 -15.32 -3.98
CA ASP A 122 -4.29 -15.98 -3.39
C ASP A 122 -4.08 -15.59 -1.92
N TYR A 123 -4.52 -14.39 -1.53
CA TYR A 123 -4.45 -13.93 -0.14
C TYR A 123 -5.51 -14.57 0.77
N GLU A 124 -6.68 -14.91 0.23
CA GLU A 124 -7.80 -15.52 0.97
C GLU A 124 -7.72 -17.07 1.03
N GLU A 125 -6.76 -17.68 0.33
CA GLU A 125 -6.48 -19.13 0.38
C GLU A 125 -5.75 -19.56 1.67
#